data_AF-A0A382JDW2-F1
#
_entry.id   AF-A0A382JDW2-F1
#
_cell.length_a   1.000
_cell.length_b   1.000
_cell.length_c   1.000
_cell.angle_alpha   90.00
_cell.angle_beta   90.00
_cell.angle_gamma   90.00
#
_symmetry.space_group_name_H-M   'P 1'
#
loop_
_entity.id
_entity.type
_entity.pdbx_description
1 polymer ?
#
loop_
_entity_poly.entity_id
_entity_poly.type
_entity_poly.pdbx_seq_one_letter_code
_entity_poly.pdbx_strand_id
1 'polypeptide(L)' 'MIESNNYLQVTVNGEPFWEKPPMFFWLQTVSFRLFDNIEFAARFVSALAGFLTTLLIFFMGWQIISP' A
#
# COMPACT_ATOMS: atom_id res chain seq x y z
N MET A 1 -1.83 13.51 3.91
CA MET A 1 -2.54 12.65 4.88
C MET A 1 -1.82 12.54 6.21
N ILE A 2 -0.51 12.21 6.24
CA ILE A 2 0.25 12.11 7.49
C ILE A 2 0.29 13.45 8.24
N GLU A 3 0.65 14.53 7.55
CA GLU A 3 0.76 15.86 8.16
C GLU A 3 -0.60 16.45 8.55
N SER A 4 -1.61 16.28 7.69
CA SER A 4 -2.95 16.83 7.91
C SER A 4 -3.81 16.02 8.88
N ASN A 5 -3.41 14.78 9.24
CA ASN A 5 -4.23 13.78 9.95
C ASN A 5 -5.65 13.56 9.37
N ASN A 6 -5.92 14.07 8.17
CA ASN A 6 -7.17 13.86 7.47
C ASN A 6 -7.01 12.67 6.53
N TYR A 7 -7.64 11.56 6.91
CA TYR A 7 -7.61 10.30 6.18
C TYR A 7 -8.76 10.16 5.16
N LEU A 8 -9.74 11.05 5.18
CA LEU A 8 -10.87 11.01 4.25
C LEU A 8 -10.55 11.76 2.96
N GLN A 9 -9.82 12.86 3.08
CA GLN A 9 -9.44 13.70 1.95
C GLN A 9 -7.96 13.47 1.61
N VAL A 10 -7.71 12.85 0.46
CA VAL A 10 -6.34 12.71 -0.06
C VAL A 10 -5.88 14.09 -0.54
N THR A 11 -4.70 14.50 -0.08
CA THR A 11 -4.03 15.71 -0.54
C THR A 11 -2.64 15.37 -1.04
N VAL A 12 -2.26 15.96 -2.18
CA VAL A 12 -0.95 15.83 -2.81
C VAL A 12 -0.46 17.23 -3.14
N ASN A 13 0.73 17.60 -2.66
CA ASN A 13 1.28 18.97 -2.81
C ASN A 13 0.35 20.07 -2.26
N GLY A 14 -0.44 19.76 -1.23
CA GLY A 14 -1.41 20.70 -0.64
C GLY A 14 -2.75 20.77 -1.37
N GLU A 15 -2.86 20.23 -2.58
CA GLU A 15 -4.09 20.20 -3.36
C GLU A 15 -4.87 18.90 -3.12
N PRO A 16 -6.21 18.94 -3.11
CA PRO A 16 -7.02 17.74 -2.95
C PRO A 16 -6.96 16.86 -4.22
N PHE A 17 -6.77 15.56 -4.02
CA PHE A 17 -6.56 14.60 -5.09
C PHE A 17 -7.67 13.54 -5.11
N TRP A 18 -8.65 13.70 -6.00
CA TRP A 18 -9.87 12.89 -6.03
C TRP A 18 -9.89 11.80 -7.12
N GLU A 19 -8.84 11.69 -7.92
CA GLU A 19 -8.80 10.76 -9.07
C GLU A 19 -8.71 9.30 -8.64
N LYS A 20 -8.18 9.03 -7.44
CA LYS A 20 -7.94 7.67 -6.94
C LYS A 20 -8.55 7.49 -5.55
N PRO A 21 -9.08 6.29 -5.24
CA PRO A 21 -9.56 5.98 -3.91
C PRO A 21 -8.43 6.00 -2.87
N PRO A 22 -8.73 6.27 -1.59
CA PRO A 22 -7.74 6.56 -0.55
C PRO A 22 -6.98 5.33 -0.02
N MET A 23 -7.44 4.11 -0.35
CA MET A 23 -6.92 2.87 0.23
C MET A 23 -5.39 2.73 0.12
N PHE A 24 -4.83 3.03 -1.05
CA PHE A 24 -3.38 2.97 -1.25
C PHE A 24 -2.65 3.97 -0.36
N PHE A 25 -3.17 5.20 -0.25
CA PHE A 25 -2.57 6.24 0.59
C PHE A 25 -2.65 5.93 2.08
N TRP A 26 -3.66 5.19 2.55
CA TRP A 26 -3.71 4.70 3.92
C TRP A 26 -2.59 3.71 4.21
N LEU A 27 -2.41 2.71 3.34
CA LEU A 27 -1.31 1.75 3.47
C LEU A 27 0.05 2.43 3.39
N GLN A 28 0.20 3.39 2.47
CA GLN A 28 1.40 4.21 2.34
C GLN A 28 1.69 5.01 3.62
N THR A 29 0.65 5.62 4.22
CA THR A 29 0.76 6.37 5.48
C THR A 29 1.24 5.48 6.62
N VAL A 30 0.73 4.25 6.73
CA VAL A 30 1.20 3.28 7.72
C VAL A 30 2.67 2.92 7.47
N SER A 31 3.07 2.67 6.23
CA SER A 31 4.46 2.38 5.85
C SER A 31 5.41 3.50 6.27
N PHE A 32 5.06 4.76 5.98
CA PHE A 32 5.85 5.93 6.39
C PHE A 32 5.91 6.14 7.91
N ARG A 33 4.98 5.59 8.68
CA ARG A 33 5.05 5.60 10.16
C ARG A 33 5.91 4.47 10.72
N LEU A 34 6.09 3.38 9.99
CA LEU A 34 6.86 2.22 10.41
C LEU A 34 8.34 2.30 10.04
N PHE A 35 8.67 3.02 8.97
CA PHE A 35 10.03 3.14 8.45
C PHE A 35 10.46 4.60 8.32
N ASP A 36 11.64 4.92 8.85
CA ASP A 36 12.21 6.27 8.76
C ASP A 36 12.76 6.59 7.35
N ASN A 37 13.13 5.57 6.58
CA ASN A 37 13.60 5.75 5.21
C ASN A 37 12.42 5.94 4.25
N ILE A 38 12.22 7.16 3.79
CA ILE A 38 11.15 7.56 2.87
C ILE A 38 11.17 6.77 1.55
N GLU A 39 12.34 6.55 0.94
CA GLU A 39 12.42 5.85 -0.34
C GLU A 39 12.01 4.38 -0.21
N PHE A 40 12.42 3.74 0.89
CA PHE A 40 12.03 2.38 1.20
C PHE A 40 10.54 2.31 1.54
N ALA A 41 10.07 3.16 2.45
CA ALA A 41 8.68 3.21 2.89
C ALA A 41 7.71 3.43 1.71
N ALA A 42 8.09 4.28 0.75
CA ALA A 42 7.28 4.57 -0.43
C ALA A 42 7.12 3.37 -1.38
N ARG A 43 8.09 2.44 -1.39
CA ARG A 43 8.10 1.25 -2.25
C ARG A 43 7.63 -0.01 -1.54
N PHE A 44 7.69 -0.01 -0.20
CA PHE A 44 7.38 -1.18 0.64
C PHE A 44 5.98 -1.73 0.40
N VAL A 45 4.95 -0.88 0.34
CA VAL A 45 3.56 -1.32 0.13
C VAL A 45 3.41 -2.08 -1.19
N SER A 46 3.98 -1.54 -2.27
CA SER A 46 3.94 -2.17 -3.59
C SER A 46 4.74 -3.48 -3.63
N ALA A 47 5.91 -3.50 -3.02
CA ALA A 47 6.74 -4.71 -2.92
C ALA A 47 6.03 -5.82 -2.13
N LEU A 48 5.43 -5.47 -1.00
CA LEU A 48 4.67 -6.40 -0.16
C LEU A 48 3.44 -6.94 -0.90
N ALA A 49 2.68 -6.08 -1.59
CA ALA A 49 1.53 -6.51 -2.39
C ALA A 49 1.94 -7.49 -3.50
N GLY A 50 3.04 -7.22 -4.21
CA GLY A 50 3.60 -8.13 -5.20
C GLY A 50 3.99 -9.48 -4.60
N PHE A 51 4.72 -9.46 -3.49
CA PHE A 51 5.14 -10.67 -2.78
C PHE A 51 3.96 -11.53 -2.32
N LEU A 52 2.96 -10.91 -1.67
CA LEU A 52 1.75 -11.61 -1.22
C LEU A 52 0.95 -12.17 -2.40
N THR A 53 0.88 -11.45 -3.51
CA THR A 53 0.21 -11.92 -4.73
C THR A 53 0.90 -13.16 -5.29
N THR A 54 2.23 -13.17 -5.34
CA THR A 54 3.00 -14.36 -5.78
C THR A 54 2.74 -15.56 -4.87
N LEU A 55 2.78 -15.37 -3.55
CA LEU A 55 2.46 -16.43 -2.59
C LEU A 55 1.03 -16.94 -2.78
N LEU A 56 0.06 -16.04 -2.92
CA LEU A 56 -1.34 -16.38 -3.12
C LEU A 56 -1.52 -17.22 -4.40
N ILE A 57 -0.90 -16.82 -5.50
CA ILE A 57 -0.92 -17.59 -6.76
C ILE A 57 -0.32 -18.98 -6.56
N PHE A 58 0.82 -19.08 -5.87
CA PHE A 58 1.45 -20.35 -5.57
C PHE A 58 0.54 -21.29 -4.76
N PHE A 59 -0.07 -20.78 -3.67
CA PHE A 59 -0.97 -21.57 -2.84
C PHE A 59 -2.25 -21.98 -3.56
N MET A 60 -2.83 -21.09 -4.37
CA MET A 60 -3.99 -21.44 -5.20
C MET A 60 -3.64 -22.54 -6.21
N GLY A 61 -2.49 -22.44 -6.88
CA GLY A 61 -2.01 -23.48 -7.79
C GLY A 61 -1.78 -24.82 -7.08
N TRP A 62 -1.16 -24.79 -5.90
CA TRP A 62 -0.94 -25.97 -5.08
C TRP A 62 -2.24 -26.64 -4.66
N GLN A 63 -3.22 -25.87 -4.17
CA GLN A 63 -4.55 -26.38 -3.79
C GLN A 63 -5.31 -27.02 -4.96
N ILE A 64 -5.15 -26.48 -6.18
CA ILE A 64 -5.83 -27.01 -7.37
C ILE A 64 -5.16 -28.30 -7.86
N ILE A 65 -3.82 -28.40 -7.81
CA ILE A 65 -3.06 -29.52 -8.38
C ILE A 65 -2.84 -30.65 -7.38
N SER A 66 -2.65 -30.33 -6.10
CA SER A 66 -2.41 -31.29 -5.02
C SER A 66 -3.66 -31.37 -4.13
N PRO A 67 -4.63 -32.25 -4.44
CA PRO A 67 -5.79 -32.48 -3.59
C PRO A 67 -5.44 -33.12 -2.24
#